data_AF-A0AAE3ZIP6-F1
#
_entry.id   AF-A0AAE3ZIP6-F1
#
_cell.length_a   1.000
_cell.length_b   1.000
_cell.length_c   1.000
_cell.angle_alpha   90.00
_cell.angle_beta   90.00
_cell.angle_gamma   90.00
#
_symmetry.space_group_name_H-M   'P 1'
#
loop_
_entity.id
_entity.type
_entity.pdbx_description
1 polymer ?
#
loop_
_entity_poly.entity_id
_entity_poly.type
_entity_poly.pdbx_seq_one_letter_code
_entity_poly.pdbx_strand_id
1 'polypeptide(L)'
;MTGSLRSRTGPGGVRLVLPDDSEEFDFVDVDVDVVAVRLPRGLLEDVAAARTGMRPADLRFDGFLPMSARLARHWVHTVSYVRDTVLSDPALQGNTLIAEQARHLLAATALAVFPNTSLDAYRPHDDAVTPRAVRRAMAYADSHADRPLTIDDLAAAAGVTRRALQAGFRRHHDTTPMRYVRRVRLARAHADLVAGDPTTGLTVAAVAARWGFTHPGRFAIDYRAAYGTAPGRTLRT
;
A
#
# COMPACT_ATOMS: atom_id res chain seq x y z
N MET A 1 -4.08 16.27 -38.03
CA MET A 1 -3.11 15.16 -38.13
C MET A 1 -2.97 14.53 -36.75
N THR A 2 -3.87 13.63 -36.39
CA THR A 2 -3.85 12.87 -35.13
C THR A 2 -2.92 11.68 -35.33
N GLY A 3 -1.77 11.70 -34.66
CA GLY A 3 -0.77 10.62 -34.76
C GLY A 3 -1.35 9.32 -34.22
N SER A 4 -1.48 8.31 -35.09
CA SER A 4 -1.74 6.93 -34.68
C SER A 4 -0.59 6.47 -33.75
N LEU A 5 -0.92 6.16 -32.50
CA LEU A 5 0.03 5.66 -31.52
C LEU A 5 0.34 4.19 -31.85
N ARG A 6 1.25 3.95 -32.80
CA ARG A 6 1.72 2.60 -33.13
C ARG A 6 2.50 2.03 -31.95
N SER A 7 1.89 1.13 -31.19
CA SER A 7 2.58 0.37 -30.15
C SER A 7 2.98 -1.00 -30.69
N ARG A 8 4.23 -1.43 -30.47
CA ARG A 8 4.67 -2.79 -30.79
C ARG A 8 4.56 -3.68 -29.57
N THR A 9 4.08 -4.89 -29.76
CA THR A 9 3.92 -5.90 -28.72
C THR A 9 4.60 -7.19 -29.19
N GLY A 10 5.47 -7.77 -28.35
CA GLY A 10 6.18 -9.01 -28.66
C GLY A 10 5.43 -10.27 -28.20
N PRO A 11 6.03 -11.47 -28.35
CA PRO A 11 5.46 -12.72 -27.87
C PRO A 11 5.03 -12.67 -26.40
N GLY A 12 3.85 -13.22 -26.09
CA GLY A 12 3.25 -13.16 -24.75
C GLY A 12 2.69 -11.79 -24.37
N GLY A 13 2.62 -10.87 -25.34
CA GLY A 13 2.05 -9.57 -25.14
C GLY A 13 0.52 -9.58 -25.04
N VAL A 14 0.01 -8.65 -24.24
CA VAL A 14 -1.40 -8.60 -23.84
C VAL A 14 -1.88 -7.18 -24.01
N ARG A 15 -3.10 -7.04 -24.54
CA ARG A 15 -3.75 -5.75 -24.76
C ARG A 15 -5.25 -5.87 -24.50
N LEU A 16 -5.81 -4.84 -23.88
CA LEU A 16 -7.24 -4.65 -23.71
C LEU A 16 -7.77 -3.83 -24.89
N VAL A 17 -8.91 -4.26 -25.45
CA VAL A 17 -9.60 -3.55 -26.53
C VAL A 17 -11.00 -3.20 -26.04
N LEU A 18 -11.38 -1.93 -26.14
CA LEU A 18 -12.72 -1.47 -25.82
C LEU A 18 -13.62 -1.57 -27.06
N PRO A 19 -14.91 -1.91 -26.90
CA PRO A 19 -15.80 -2.19 -28.03
C PRO A 19 -16.11 -0.98 -28.91
N ASP A 20 -15.93 0.25 -28.40
CA ASP A 20 -16.22 1.49 -29.12
C ASP A 20 -14.98 2.06 -29.85
N ASP A 21 -13.80 1.46 -29.66
CA ASP A 21 -12.56 1.89 -30.31
C ASP A 21 -12.27 1.00 -31.53
N SER A 22 -12.13 1.62 -32.70
CA SER A 22 -11.60 0.92 -33.88
C SER A 22 -10.06 0.83 -33.77
N GLU A 23 -9.54 -0.31 -33.36
CA GLU A 23 -8.10 -0.61 -33.40
C GLU A 23 -7.74 -1.50 -34.59
N GLU A 24 -6.70 -1.10 -35.33
CA GLU A 24 -6.13 -1.87 -36.43
C GLU A 24 -4.88 -2.61 -35.93
N PHE A 25 -4.80 -3.91 -36.22
CA PHE A 25 -3.71 -4.78 -35.79
C PHE A 25 -2.91 -5.27 -37.00
N ASP A 26 -1.68 -4.77 -37.15
CA ASP A 26 -0.73 -5.25 -38.14
C ASP A 26 0.14 -6.37 -37.54
N PHE A 27 0.03 -7.59 -38.07
CA PHE A 27 0.91 -8.71 -37.73
C PHE A 27 1.97 -8.86 -38.84
N VAL A 28 3.25 -8.70 -38.48
CA VAL A 28 4.35 -8.68 -39.46
C VAL A 28 5.41 -9.71 -39.08
N ASP A 29 5.81 -10.54 -40.05
CA ASP A 29 6.90 -11.53 -39.98
C ASP A 29 6.80 -12.58 -38.85
N VAL A 30 5.60 -13.04 -38.50
CA VAL A 30 5.40 -14.09 -37.45
C VAL A 30 4.20 -14.98 -37.72
N ASP A 31 4.33 -16.28 -37.39
CA ASP A 31 3.17 -17.13 -37.07
C ASP A 31 2.64 -16.72 -35.70
N VAL A 32 1.35 -16.39 -35.60
CA VAL A 32 0.74 -15.89 -34.36
C VAL A 32 -0.51 -16.67 -34.00
N ASP A 33 -0.58 -17.11 -32.75
CA ASP A 33 -1.80 -17.58 -32.12
C ASP A 33 -2.40 -16.46 -31.27
N VAL A 34 -3.59 -16.01 -31.64
CA VAL A 34 -4.30 -14.94 -30.92
C VAL A 34 -5.45 -15.56 -30.12
N VAL A 35 -5.42 -15.37 -28.80
CA VAL A 35 -6.53 -15.72 -27.92
C VAL A 35 -7.26 -14.44 -27.51
N ALA A 36 -8.51 -14.30 -27.96
CA ALA A 36 -9.39 -13.23 -27.54
C ALA A 36 -10.31 -13.69 -26.41
N VAL A 37 -10.34 -12.93 -25.31
CA VAL A 37 -11.27 -13.15 -24.20
C VAL A 37 -12.25 -12.00 -24.15
N ARG A 38 -13.53 -12.28 -24.35
CA ARG A 38 -14.59 -11.30 -24.25
C ARG A 38 -15.25 -11.37 -22.88
N LEU A 39 -15.18 -10.27 -22.14
CA LEU A 39 -15.84 -10.13 -20.84
C LEU A 39 -17.02 -9.16 -20.97
N PRO A 40 -18.24 -9.55 -20.54
CA PRO A 40 -19.36 -8.63 -20.50
C PRO A 40 -19.07 -7.46 -19.56
N ARG A 41 -19.46 -6.25 -19.97
CA ARG A 41 -19.29 -5.05 -19.14
C ARG A 41 -19.97 -5.19 -17.77
N GLY A 42 -21.21 -5.68 -17.74
CA GLY A 42 -21.94 -5.90 -16.48
C GLY A 42 -21.20 -6.80 -15.50
N LEU A 43 -20.54 -7.86 -15.98
CA LEU A 43 -19.73 -8.74 -15.13
C LEU A 43 -18.53 -8.00 -14.51
N LEU A 44 -17.84 -7.17 -15.29
CA LEU A 44 -16.72 -6.37 -14.78
C LEU A 44 -17.20 -5.35 -13.74
N GLU A 45 -18.35 -4.73 -13.99
CA GLU A 45 -18.98 -3.77 -13.08
C GLU A 45 -19.42 -4.42 -11.77
N ASP A 46 -20.08 -5.58 -11.83
CA ASP A 46 -20.52 -6.35 -10.66
C ASP A 46 -19.33 -6.78 -9.79
N VAL A 47 -18.26 -7.29 -10.43
CA VAL A 47 -17.04 -7.69 -9.73
C VAL A 47 -16.32 -6.48 -9.12
N ALA A 48 -16.26 -5.35 -9.83
CA ALA A 48 -15.66 -4.12 -9.31
C ALA A 48 -16.45 -3.57 -8.12
N ALA A 49 -17.78 -3.50 -8.22
CA ALA A 49 -18.67 -3.04 -7.16
C ALA A 49 -18.57 -3.94 -5.92
N ALA A 50 -18.63 -5.26 -6.09
CA ALA A 50 -18.51 -6.22 -4.99
C ALA A 50 -17.17 -6.12 -4.25
N ARG A 51 -16.07 -5.80 -4.96
CA ARG A 51 -14.72 -5.71 -4.38
C ARG A 51 -14.39 -4.39 -3.71
N THR A 52 -15.01 -3.30 -4.17
CA THR A 52 -14.57 -1.93 -3.84
C THR A 52 -15.67 -1.08 -3.21
N GLY A 53 -16.94 -1.48 -3.34
CA GLY A 53 -18.10 -0.66 -2.98
C GLY A 53 -18.36 0.50 -3.94
N MET A 54 -17.64 0.60 -5.07
CA MET A 54 -17.89 1.62 -6.08
C MET A 54 -19.24 1.40 -6.77
N ARG A 55 -19.82 2.47 -7.34
CA ARG A 55 -21.00 2.32 -8.19
C ARG A 55 -20.57 1.66 -9.51
N PRO A 56 -21.31 0.64 -10.00
CA PRO A 56 -21.07 0.00 -11.31
C PRO A 56 -20.73 0.96 -12.45
N ALA A 57 -21.52 2.03 -12.60
CA ALA A 57 -21.37 3.02 -13.68
C ALA A 57 -20.08 3.87 -13.62
N ASP A 58 -19.37 3.86 -12.49
CA ASP A 58 -18.12 4.62 -12.31
C ASP A 58 -16.89 3.83 -12.80
N LEU A 59 -17.03 2.55 -13.18
CA LEU A 59 -15.95 1.74 -13.73
C LEU A 59 -15.51 2.26 -15.11
N ARG A 60 -14.23 2.60 -15.25
CA ARG A 60 -13.59 3.02 -16.50
C ARG A 60 -12.19 2.43 -16.58
N PHE A 61 -11.75 2.03 -17.77
CA PHE A 61 -10.37 1.61 -18.01
C PHE A 61 -9.58 2.79 -18.58
N ASP A 62 -8.45 3.10 -17.95
CA ASP A 62 -7.63 4.28 -18.27
C ASP A 62 -6.38 3.91 -19.07
N GLY A 63 -6.19 2.61 -19.36
CA GLY A 63 -5.08 2.12 -20.14
C GLY A 63 -5.33 0.74 -20.74
N PHE A 64 -4.74 0.53 -21.91
CA PHE A 64 -4.95 -0.66 -22.74
C PHE A 64 -3.86 -1.73 -22.58
N LEU A 65 -2.80 -1.42 -21.82
CA LEU A 65 -1.67 -2.32 -21.57
C LEU A 65 -1.66 -2.76 -20.11
N PRO A 66 -1.19 -3.98 -19.80
CA PRO A 66 -0.93 -4.41 -18.43
C PRO A 66 0.00 -3.43 -17.69
N MET A 67 -0.29 -3.18 -16.41
CA MET A 67 0.52 -2.27 -15.59
C MET A 67 1.98 -2.74 -15.37
N SER A 68 2.27 -4.03 -15.59
CA SER A 68 3.64 -4.56 -15.55
C SER A 68 3.77 -5.88 -16.30
N ALA A 69 4.99 -6.27 -16.67
CA ALA A 69 5.27 -7.58 -17.28
C ALA A 69 4.88 -8.76 -16.37
N ARG A 70 4.95 -8.60 -15.04
CA ARG A 70 4.48 -9.62 -14.08
C ARG A 70 2.97 -9.81 -14.17
N LEU A 71 2.22 -8.72 -14.28
CA LEU A 71 0.76 -8.74 -14.40
C LEU A 71 0.31 -9.24 -15.78
N ALA A 72 1.06 -8.93 -16.84
CA ALA A 72 0.86 -9.53 -18.15
C ALA A 72 0.96 -11.07 -18.11
N ARG A 73 2.02 -11.61 -17.49
CA ARG A 73 2.16 -13.06 -17.30
C ARG A 73 1.03 -13.66 -16.46
N HIS A 74 0.58 -12.95 -15.43
CA HIS A 74 -0.54 -13.40 -14.60
C HIS A 74 -1.83 -13.53 -15.43
N TRP A 75 -2.14 -12.54 -16.27
CA TRP A 75 -3.26 -12.62 -17.21
C TRP A 75 -3.14 -13.83 -18.13
N VAL A 76 -1.99 -14.00 -18.79
CA VAL A 76 -1.73 -15.14 -19.68
C VAL A 76 -1.96 -16.48 -18.96
N HIS A 77 -1.42 -16.65 -17.76
CA HIS A 77 -1.62 -17.88 -16.98
C HIS A 77 -3.09 -18.11 -16.61
N THR A 78 -3.84 -17.07 -16.23
CA THR A 78 -5.26 -17.19 -15.93
C THR A 78 -6.07 -17.60 -17.17
N VAL A 79 -5.80 -16.98 -18.31
CA VAL A 79 -6.46 -17.32 -19.58
C VAL A 79 -6.13 -18.75 -20.00
N SER A 80 -4.86 -19.14 -19.94
CA SER A 80 -4.42 -20.53 -20.21
C SER A 80 -5.09 -21.53 -19.28
N TYR A 81 -5.19 -21.26 -17.98
CA TYR A 81 -5.89 -22.15 -17.06
C TYR A 81 -7.36 -22.34 -17.45
N VAL A 82 -8.09 -21.25 -17.73
CA VAL A 82 -9.50 -21.37 -18.13
C VAL A 82 -9.64 -22.11 -19.46
N ARG A 83 -8.81 -21.81 -20.44
CA ARG A 83 -8.83 -22.46 -21.76
C ARG A 83 -8.46 -23.95 -21.68
N ASP A 84 -7.33 -24.25 -21.06
CA ASP A 84 -6.67 -25.55 -21.12
C ASP A 84 -7.18 -26.52 -20.06
N THR A 85 -7.87 -26.03 -19.02
CA THR A 85 -8.46 -26.87 -17.96
C THR A 85 -9.98 -26.81 -17.94
N VAL A 86 -10.60 -25.62 -17.94
CA VAL A 86 -12.05 -25.50 -17.74
C VAL A 86 -12.81 -25.73 -19.04
N LEU A 87 -12.37 -25.12 -20.14
CA LEU A 87 -13.05 -25.20 -21.43
C LEU A 87 -12.67 -26.43 -22.25
N SER A 88 -11.55 -27.08 -21.93
CA SER A 88 -11.09 -28.30 -22.59
C SER A 88 -11.78 -29.56 -22.07
N ASP A 89 -12.38 -29.52 -20.88
CA ASP A 89 -13.09 -30.64 -20.27
C ASP A 89 -14.63 -30.42 -20.36
N PRO A 90 -15.35 -31.21 -21.18
CA PRO A 90 -16.80 -31.07 -21.33
C PRO A 90 -17.59 -31.22 -20.02
N ALA A 91 -17.10 -32.02 -19.07
CA ALA A 91 -17.77 -32.21 -17.78
C ALA A 91 -17.68 -30.96 -16.90
N LEU A 92 -16.55 -30.24 -16.96
CA LEU A 92 -16.36 -28.98 -16.25
C LEU A 92 -17.06 -27.82 -16.97
N GLN A 93 -16.99 -27.80 -18.31
CA GLN A 93 -17.68 -26.82 -19.14
C GLN A 93 -19.20 -26.86 -18.94
N GLY A 94 -19.78 -28.06 -18.83
CA GLY A 94 -21.22 -28.25 -18.58
C GLY A 94 -21.66 -27.89 -17.16
N ASN A 95 -20.73 -27.66 -16.22
CA ASN A 95 -21.04 -27.29 -14.85
C ASN A 95 -21.16 -25.77 -14.72
N THR A 96 -22.40 -25.27 -14.56
CA THR A 96 -22.71 -23.84 -14.45
C THR A 96 -21.89 -23.13 -13.37
N LEU A 97 -21.69 -23.77 -12.20
CA LEU A 97 -20.93 -23.15 -11.11
C LEU A 97 -19.47 -22.93 -11.51
N ILE A 98 -18.84 -23.93 -12.13
CA ILE A 98 -17.44 -23.83 -12.55
C ILE A 98 -17.28 -22.79 -13.65
N ALA A 99 -18.21 -22.76 -14.63
CA ALA A 99 -18.21 -21.78 -15.69
C ALA A 99 -18.41 -20.34 -15.16
N GLU A 100 -19.28 -20.14 -14.17
CA GLU A 100 -19.45 -18.86 -13.47
C GLU A 100 -18.16 -18.45 -12.74
N GLN A 101 -17.58 -19.36 -11.95
CA GLN A 101 -16.35 -19.07 -11.20
C GLN A 101 -15.18 -18.73 -12.12
N ALA A 102 -15.04 -19.42 -13.26
CA ALA A 102 -14.02 -19.11 -14.26
C ALA A 102 -14.20 -17.72 -14.89
N ARG A 103 -15.46 -17.31 -15.17
CA ARG A 103 -15.76 -15.95 -15.65
C ARG A 103 -15.45 -14.89 -14.60
N HIS A 104 -15.84 -15.11 -13.36
CA HIS A 104 -15.51 -14.21 -12.24
C HIS A 104 -14.01 -14.08 -12.04
N LEU A 105 -13.25 -15.19 -12.16
CA LEU A 105 -11.80 -15.17 -12.09
C LEU A 105 -11.20 -14.30 -13.21
N LEU A 106 -11.62 -14.49 -14.45
CA LEU A 106 -11.14 -13.67 -15.58
C LEU A 106 -11.45 -12.18 -15.39
N ALA A 107 -12.69 -11.84 -14.98
CA ALA A 107 -13.08 -10.47 -14.68
C ALA A 107 -12.26 -9.86 -13.55
N ALA A 108 -12.07 -10.60 -12.45
CA ALA A 108 -11.28 -10.18 -11.31
C ALA A 108 -9.79 -9.95 -11.67
N THR A 109 -9.23 -10.78 -12.56
CA THR A 109 -7.86 -10.64 -13.04
C THR A 109 -7.73 -9.46 -14.02
N ALA A 110 -8.70 -9.24 -14.91
CA ALA A 110 -8.71 -8.09 -15.82
C ALA A 110 -8.63 -6.77 -15.02
N LEU A 111 -9.49 -6.62 -14.02
CA LEU A 111 -9.51 -5.44 -13.14
C LEU A 111 -8.21 -5.25 -12.34
N ALA A 112 -7.44 -6.32 -12.09
CA ALA A 112 -6.16 -6.26 -11.38
C ALA A 112 -4.95 -6.01 -12.29
N VAL A 113 -5.07 -6.29 -13.60
CA VAL A 113 -3.96 -6.27 -14.56
C VAL A 113 -3.91 -4.97 -15.36
N PHE A 114 -5.08 -4.47 -15.79
CA PHE A 114 -5.19 -3.28 -16.63
C PHE A 114 -5.54 -2.04 -15.81
N PRO A 115 -4.98 -0.85 -16.11
CA PRO A 115 -5.34 0.39 -15.42
C PRO A 115 -6.84 0.70 -15.54
N ASN A 116 -7.50 0.95 -14.40
CA ASN A 116 -8.91 1.28 -14.34
C ASN A 116 -9.27 1.97 -13.02
N THR A 117 -10.41 2.66 -13.00
CA THR A 117 -10.90 3.41 -11.83
C THR A 117 -11.21 2.51 -10.63
N SER A 118 -11.45 1.21 -10.84
CA SER A 118 -11.59 0.28 -9.71
C SER A 118 -10.25 0.01 -9.03
N LEU A 119 -9.09 0.26 -9.62
CA LEU A 119 -7.81 0.14 -8.90
C LEU A 119 -7.61 1.29 -7.91
N ASP A 120 -8.18 2.46 -8.22
CA ASP A 120 -8.19 3.62 -7.33
C ASP A 120 -9.32 3.53 -6.30
N ALA A 121 -10.48 3.00 -6.71
CA ALA A 121 -11.61 2.72 -5.82
C ALA A 121 -11.40 1.45 -4.99
N TYR A 122 -10.55 0.53 -5.47
CA TYR A 122 -10.01 -0.60 -4.72
C TYR A 122 -9.13 0.00 -3.65
N ARG A 123 -9.77 0.17 -2.50
CA ARG A 123 -9.14 0.12 -1.21
C ARG A 123 -8.92 -1.36 -0.91
N PRO A 124 -7.79 -2.00 -1.30
CA PRO A 124 -7.39 -3.18 -0.56
C PRO A 124 -7.38 -2.71 0.88
N HIS A 125 -8.04 -3.44 1.77
CA HIS A 125 -8.07 -3.18 3.21
C HIS A 125 -6.93 -2.26 3.63
N ASP A 126 -7.33 -1.08 4.07
CA ASP A 126 -6.60 0.12 4.48
C ASP A 126 -5.40 -0.13 5.44
N ASP A 127 -4.52 -1.09 5.13
CA ASP A 127 -3.58 -1.73 6.07
C ASP A 127 -2.24 -2.12 5.41
N ALA A 128 -2.05 -1.99 4.08
CA ALA A 128 -0.72 -2.05 3.48
C ALA A 128 -0.07 -0.66 3.47
N VAL A 129 0.24 -0.11 4.65
CA VAL A 129 1.07 1.10 4.72
C VAL A 129 2.39 0.80 4.05
N THR A 130 2.65 1.49 2.95
CA THR A 130 3.93 1.36 2.25
C THR A 130 5.07 1.75 3.21
N PRO A 131 6.26 1.13 3.11
CA PRO A 131 7.41 1.56 3.90
C PRO A 131 7.70 3.07 3.78
N ARG A 132 7.31 3.69 2.65
CA ARG A 132 7.40 5.13 2.43
C ARG A 132 6.46 5.93 3.34
N ALA A 133 5.23 5.48 3.54
CA ALA A 133 4.27 6.14 4.43
C ALA A 133 4.71 6.04 5.90
N VAL A 134 5.24 4.88 6.34
CA VAL A 134 5.84 4.76 7.69
C VAL A 134 7.02 5.72 7.85
N ARG A 135 7.93 5.79 6.86
CA ARG A 135 9.06 6.73 6.88
C ARG A 135 8.61 8.20 6.96
N ARG A 136 7.52 8.58 6.27
CA ARG A 136 6.94 9.93 6.38
C ARG A 136 6.46 10.23 7.79
N ALA A 137 5.76 9.29 8.41
CA ALA A 137 5.30 9.44 9.79
C ALA A 137 6.48 9.57 10.77
N MET A 138 7.53 8.76 10.60
CA MET A 138 8.75 8.83 11.41
C MET A 138 9.45 10.17 11.24
N ALA A 139 9.66 10.64 10.00
CA ALA A 139 10.28 11.94 9.73
C ALA A 139 9.49 13.10 10.35
N TYR A 140 8.15 13.01 10.33
CA TYR A 140 7.29 13.98 10.98
C TYR A 140 7.43 13.94 12.50
N ALA A 141 7.46 12.75 13.11
CA ALA A 141 7.70 12.59 14.55
C ALA A 141 9.09 13.12 14.96
N ASP A 142 10.14 12.85 14.18
CA ASP A 142 11.52 13.24 14.48
C ASP A 142 11.71 14.78 14.49
N SER A 143 10.92 15.48 13.66
CA SER A 143 10.94 16.94 13.51
C SER A 143 9.98 17.69 14.42
N HIS A 144 8.96 17.02 14.98
CA HIS A 144 7.89 17.67 15.78
C HIS A 144 7.71 17.05 17.18
N ALA A 145 8.70 16.31 17.68
CA ALA A 145 8.61 15.59 18.96
C ALA A 145 8.41 16.52 20.18
N ASP A 146 8.74 17.80 20.06
CA ASP A 146 8.56 18.87 21.04
C ASP A 146 7.09 19.32 21.19
N ARG A 147 6.22 18.92 20.24
CA ARG A 147 4.80 19.30 20.20
C ARG A 147 3.90 18.19 20.74
N PRO A 148 2.66 18.49 21.15
CA PRO A 148 1.67 17.47 21.56
C PRO A 148 1.16 16.66 20.34
N LEU A 149 1.99 15.75 19.84
CA LEU A 149 1.65 14.87 18.72
C LEU A 149 0.59 13.83 19.12
N THR A 150 -0.40 13.68 18.25
CA THR A 150 -1.40 12.61 18.29
C THR A 150 -1.12 11.56 17.21
N ILE A 151 -1.80 10.43 17.29
CA ILE A 151 -1.75 9.42 16.23
C ILE A 151 -2.39 9.93 14.92
N ASP A 152 -3.33 10.87 14.99
CA ASP A 152 -3.93 11.50 13.82
C ASP A 152 -2.93 12.35 13.05
N ASP A 153 -2.11 13.12 13.76
CA ASP A 153 -1.11 13.97 13.12
C ASP A 153 -0.10 13.14 12.32
N LEU A 154 0.31 12.00 12.89
CA LEU A 154 1.21 11.05 12.23
C LEU A 154 0.55 10.39 11.02
N ALA A 155 -0.72 10.03 11.14
CA ALA A 155 -1.50 9.39 10.08
C ALA A 155 -1.72 10.35 8.91
N ALA A 156 -2.07 11.61 9.21
CA ALA A 156 -2.21 12.69 8.24
C ALA A 156 -0.88 12.99 7.52
N ALA A 157 0.23 13.11 8.25
CA ALA A 157 1.56 13.32 7.66
C ALA A 157 1.97 12.17 6.72
N ALA A 158 1.57 10.93 7.05
CA ALA A 158 1.82 9.74 6.27
C ALA A 158 0.84 9.54 5.09
N GLY A 159 -0.31 10.24 5.08
CA GLY A 159 -1.36 10.07 4.08
C GLY A 159 -2.12 8.74 4.20
N VAL A 160 -2.28 8.22 5.42
CA VAL A 160 -2.95 6.93 5.70
C VAL A 160 -3.88 7.04 6.90
N THR A 161 -4.71 6.02 7.16
CA THR A 161 -5.56 6.00 8.37
C THR A 161 -4.79 5.57 9.63
N ARG A 162 -5.36 5.81 10.81
CA ARG A 162 -4.76 5.39 12.10
C ARG A 162 -4.47 3.89 12.15
N ARG A 163 -5.43 3.09 11.68
CA ARG A 163 -5.35 1.62 11.70
C ARG A 163 -4.21 1.15 10.79
N ALA A 164 -4.16 1.68 9.58
CA ALA A 164 -3.08 1.47 8.64
C ALA A 164 -1.73 1.77 9.31
N LEU A 165 -1.60 2.97 9.88
CA LEU A 165 -0.36 3.42 10.50
C LEU A 165 0.10 2.47 11.61
N GLN A 166 -0.81 2.04 12.48
CA GLN A 166 -0.51 1.07 13.53
C GLN A 166 -0.09 -0.29 12.98
N ALA A 167 -0.73 -0.77 11.91
CA ALA A 167 -0.35 -2.01 11.24
C ALA A 167 1.04 -1.88 10.60
N GLY A 168 1.32 -0.77 9.92
CA GLY A 168 2.61 -0.47 9.29
C GLY A 168 3.77 -0.41 10.28
N PHE A 169 3.59 0.30 11.41
CA PHE A 169 4.61 0.35 12.47
C PHE A 169 4.88 -1.02 13.09
N ARG A 170 3.84 -1.83 13.33
CA ARG A 170 4.00 -3.20 13.84
C ARG A 170 4.75 -4.07 12.84
N ARG A 171 4.34 -4.04 11.56
CA ARG A 171 4.92 -4.86 10.51
C ARG A 171 6.39 -4.53 10.21
N HIS A 172 6.75 -3.25 10.20
CA HIS A 172 8.06 -2.81 9.73
C HIS A 172 9.07 -2.47 10.84
N HIS A 173 8.59 -2.21 12.06
CA HIS A 173 9.44 -1.75 13.18
C HIS A 173 9.09 -2.38 14.52
N ASP A 174 8.20 -3.38 14.56
CA ASP A 174 7.77 -4.10 15.76
C ASP A 174 7.40 -3.17 16.94
N THR A 175 6.71 -2.07 16.62
CA THR A 175 6.34 -1.04 17.60
C THR A 175 5.03 -0.36 17.23
N THR A 176 4.59 0.59 18.04
CA THR A 176 3.43 1.45 17.74
C THR A 176 3.87 2.89 17.44
N PRO A 177 3.07 3.68 16.69
CA PRO A 177 3.44 5.05 16.35
C PRO A 177 3.75 5.91 17.59
N MET A 178 2.91 5.82 18.63
CA MET A 178 3.10 6.59 19.86
C MET A 178 4.28 6.09 20.70
N ARG A 179 4.62 4.79 20.64
CA ARG A 179 5.85 4.27 21.27
C ARG A 179 7.10 4.76 20.54
N TYR A 180 7.05 4.92 19.21
CA TYR A 180 8.12 5.57 18.45
C TYR A 180 8.31 7.03 18.86
N VAL A 181 7.25 7.84 18.88
CA VAL A 181 7.32 9.24 19.35
C VAL A 181 7.93 9.34 20.75
N ARG A 182 7.50 8.45 21.66
CA ARG A 182 8.05 8.39 23.02
C ARG A 182 9.55 8.08 23.05
N ARG A 183 10.03 7.21 22.16
CA ARG A 183 11.46 6.91 22.00
C ARG A 183 12.25 8.11 21.49
N VAL A 184 11.70 8.85 20.50
CA VAL A 184 12.31 10.09 20.00
C VAL A 184 12.43 11.12 21.12
N ARG A 185 11.35 11.35 21.87
CA ARG A 185 11.34 12.25 23.04
C ARG A 185 12.35 11.85 24.12
N LEU A 186 12.47 10.55 24.38
CA LEU A 186 13.46 10.03 25.33
C LEU A 186 14.89 10.30 24.86
N ALA A 187 15.16 10.16 23.55
CA ALA A 187 16.46 10.48 22.96
C ALA A 187 16.80 11.96 22.99
N ARG A 188 15.81 12.83 22.76
CA ARG A 188 15.99 14.28 22.92
C ARG A 188 16.24 14.67 24.38
N ALA A 189 15.51 14.08 25.32
CA ALA A 189 15.74 14.27 26.75
C ALA A 189 17.16 13.82 27.16
N HIS A 190 17.66 12.71 26.61
CA HIS A 190 19.03 12.27 26.85
C HIS A 190 20.05 13.29 26.35
N ALA A 191 19.91 13.77 25.10
CA ALA A 191 20.81 14.78 24.54
C ALA A 191 20.86 16.04 25.42
N ASP A 192 19.71 16.48 25.92
CA ASP A 192 19.63 17.65 26.80
C ASP A 192 20.24 17.41 28.19
N LEU A 193 20.15 16.19 28.72
CA LEU A 193 20.81 15.85 29.98
C LEU A 193 22.33 15.78 29.82
N VAL A 194 22.83 15.29 28.68
CA VAL A 194 24.27 15.25 28.37
C VAL A 194 24.84 16.65 28.16
N ALA A 195 24.09 17.53 27.49
CA ALA A 195 24.51 18.92 27.27
C ALA A 195 24.25 19.85 28.46
N GLY A 196 23.51 19.36 29.47
CA GLY A 196 23.01 20.16 30.57
C GLY A 196 24.05 20.36 31.67
N ASP A 197 24.02 21.53 32.31
CA ASP A 197 24.86 21.84 33.47
C ASP A 197 24.01 21.89 34.77
N PRO A 198 24.25 21.00 35.75
CA PRO A 198 23.54 21.01 37.03
C PRO A 198 23.65 22.33 37.81
N THR A 199 24.75 23.08 37.64
CA THR A 199 25.01 24.30 38.40
C THR A 199 24.09 25.45 37.99
N THR A 200 23.49 25.36 36.79
CA THR A 200 22.52 26.33 36.28
C THR A 200 21.11 26.16 36.84
N GLY A 201 20.89 25.16 37.72
CA GLY A 201 19.57 24.82 38.25
C GLY A 201 18.75 23.91 37.32
N LEU A 202 19.33 23.42 36.22
CA LEU A 202 18.69 22.43 35.37
C LEU A 202 18.44 21.14 36.16
N THR A 203 17.20 20.66 36.16
CA THR A 203 16.84 19.43 36.85
C THR A 203 16.37 18.37 35.87
N VAL A 204 16.55 17.10 36.25
CA VAL A 204 16.01 15.94 35.51
C VAL A 204 14.50 16.07 35.31
N ALA A 205 13.78 16.57 36.32
CA ALA A 205 12.34 16.76 36.25
C ALA A 205 11.94 17.81 35.21
N ALA A 206 12.68 18.93 35.13
CA ALA A 206 12.46 19.96 34.11
C ALA A 206 12.70 19.44 32.69
N VAL A 207 13.79 18.69 32.47
CA VAL A 207 14.07 18.08 31.15
C VAL A 207 13.00 17.06 30.78
N ALA A 208 12.59 16.19 31.71
CA ALA A 208 11.52 15.23 31.48
C ALA A 208 10.20 15.91 31.10
N ALA A 209 9.81 16.96 31.84
CA ALA A 209 8.61 17.73 31.57
C ALA A 209 8.65 18.42 30.19
N ARG A 210 9.79 18.99 29.79
CA ARG A 210 9.98 19.62 28.47
C ARG A 210 9.66 18.66 27.32
N TRP A 211 10.00 17.38 27.46
CA TRP A 211 9.72 16.36 26.46
C TRP A 211 8.41 15.60 26.69
N GLY A 212 7.52 16.14 27.53
CA GLY A 212 6.18 15.61 27.73
C GLY A 212 6.11 14.35 28.61
N PHE A 213 7.10 14.11 29.48
CA PHE A 213 7.02 13.08 30.51
C PHE A 213 6.47 13.67 31.80
N THR A 214 5.22 13.34 32.12
CA THR A 214 4.49 13.84 33.31
C THR A 214 4.82 13.11 34.60
N HIS A 215 5.48 11.95 34.53
CA HIS A 215 5.81 11.10 35.68
C HIS A 215 7.32 10.88 35.79
N PRO A 216 8.03 11.63 36.66
CA PRO A 216 9.49 11.58 36.78
C PRO A 216 10.03 10.18 37.12
N GLY A 217 9.35 9.43 38.01
CA GLY A 217 9.74 8.07 38.36
C GLY A 217 9.67 7.11 37.17
N ARG A 218 8.60 7.19 36.36
CA ARG A 218 8.45 6.34 35.18
C ARG A 218 9.45 6.73 34.09
N PHE A 219 9.69 8.02 33.90
CA PHE A 219 10.75 8.52 33.03
C PHE A 219 12.11 7.94 33.43
N ALA A 220 12.49 7.97 34.71
CA ALA A 220 13.78 7.45 35.16
C ALA A 220 13.95 5.94 34.92
N ILE A 221 12.87 5.16 35.06
CA ILE A 221 12.87 3.73 34.75
C ILE A 221 13.07 3.51 33.24
N ASP A 222 12.27 4.15 32.40
CA ASP A 222 12.34 3.98 30.95
C ASP A 222 13.67 4.51 30.37
N TYR A 223 14.19 5.59 30.95
CA TYR A 223 15.51 6.13 30.63
C TYR A 223 16.63 5.15 30.96
N ARG A 224 16.62 4.57 32.18
CA ARG A 224 17.63 3.58 32.58
C ARG A 224 17.55 2.33 31.72
N ALA A 225 16.35 1.88 31.35
CA ALA A 225 16.17 0.76 30.43
C ALA A 225 16.76 1.05 29.04
N ALA A 226 16.70 2.29 28.56
CA ALA A 226 17.24 2.68 27.26
C ALA A 226 18.76 2.95 27.25
N TYR A 227 19.31 3.53 28.31
CA TYR A 227 20.71 4.04 28.36
C TYR A 227 21.61 3.35 29.39
N GLY A 228 21.10 2.38 30.14
CA GLY A 228 21.86 1.67 31.18
C GLY A 228 22.25 2.52 32.41
N THR A 229 21.87 3.80 32.44
CA THR A 229 22.23 4.74 33.51
C THR A 229 21.03 5.56 33.99
N ALA A 230 21.05 6.03 35.23
CA ALA A 230 20.03 6.94 35.73
C ALA A 230 20.18 8.33 35.08
N PRO A 231 19.08 9.04 34.77
CA PRO A 231 19.14 10.36 34.13
C PRO A 231 19.89 11.39 34.97
N GLY A 232 19.74 11.35 36.31
CA GLY A 232 20.51 12.22 37.21
C GLY A 232 21.99 11.88 37.30
N ARG A 233 22.42 10.71 36.86
CA ARG A 233 23.85 10.40 36.70
C ARG A 233 24.36 10.98 35.38
N THR A 234 23.60 10.83 34.28
CA THR A 234 23.92 11.47 33.00
C THR A 234 24.09 12.98 33.15
N LEU A 235 23.16 13.65 33.84
CA LEU A 235 23.23 15.10 34.04
C LEU A 235 24.47 15.56 34.85
N ARG A 236 25.08 14.66 35.63
CA ARG A 236 26.25 14.97 36.46
C ARG A 236 27.56 14.45 35.85
N THR A 237 27.53 13.96 34.62
CA THR A 237 28.70 13.51 33.87
C THR A 237 29.20 14.65 33.01
#